data_AF-U2R4S6-F1
#
_entry.id   AF-U2R4S6-F1
#
_cell.length_a   1.000
_cell.length_b   1.000
_cell.length_c   1.000
_cell.angle_alpha   90.00
_cell.angle_beta   90.00
_cell.angle_gamma   90.00
#
_symmetry.space_group_name_H-M   'P 1'
#
loop_
_entity.id
_entity.type
_entity.pdbx_description
1 polymer ?
#
loop_
_entity_poly.entity_id
_entity_poly.type
_entity_poly.pdbx_seq_one_letter_code
_entity_poly.pdbx_strand_id
1 'polypeptide(L)'
;MKNILIDEIDEEFFSNKDRGNNLIVNVSNLSTSNFDFTPCFIGTTNALEYSLPQRAQRRSYYVKNDKVFDTELKKKSVKAYTEVFEIINDTLFQDFVIRFAEKLADDNLSWKNYSLHSSTGLIDFLYWSREIFKEYFEIAQIEMPAWFPETRYDDTVENNQSLWRKLYEYNHQDFKVQKEKGVYLFKLKSLDSEEGQSNRFGTKILPSTKYLNALSQKCKNDNNSSDIIEIKIKEFHDWIGVPLPKELEHKKTILDFFKKKKSEK
;
A
#
# COMPACT_ATOMS: atom_id res chain seq x y z
N MET A 1 26.73 -7.34 0.18
CA MET A 1 25.31 -7.02 -0.06
C MET A 1 25.14 -6.63 -1.53
N LYS A 2 24.32 -7.33 -2.33
CA LYS A 2 24.08 -6.99 -3.75
C LYS A 2 22.60 -6.64 -3.92
N ASN A 3 22.31 -5.39 -4.23
CA ASN A 3 20.97 -4.94 -4.58
C ASN A 3 20.68 -5.29 -6.04
N ILE A 4 19.44 -5.67 -6.35
CA ILE A 4 18.99 -6.01 -7.69
C ILE A 4 18.08 -4.88 -8.15
N LEU A 5 18.45 -4.23 -9.26
CA LEU A 5 17.70 -3.18 -9.92
C LEU A 5 17.19 -3.73 -11.25
N ILE A 6 15.87 -3.71 -11.46
CA ILE A 6 15.24 -4.15 -12.71
C ILE A 6 14.41 -3.00 -13.27
N ASP A 7 14.72 -2.58 -14.49
CA ASP A 7 13.83 -1.71 -15.24
C ASP A 7 12.76 -2.55 -15.95
N GLU A 8 11.52 -2.08 -15.91
CA GLU A 8 10.37 -2.64 -16.62
C GLU A 8 10.08 -4.12 -16.31
N ILE A 9 9.62 -4.37 -15.09
CA ILE A 9 9.05 -5.65 -14.69
C ILE A 9 7.74 -5.88 -15.45
N ASP A 10 7.66 -7.03 -16.12
CA ASP A 10 6.48 -7.47 -16.85
C ASP A 10 5.29 -7.80 -15.94
N GLU A 11 4.08 -7.76 -16.51
CA GLU A 11 2.84 -8.09 -15.80
C GLU A 11 2.82 -9.57 -15.32
N GLU A 12 3.55 -10.45 -16.01
CA GLU A 12 3.66 -11.85 -15.62
C GLU A 12 4.37 -12.02 -14.27
N PHE A 13 5.34 -11.18 -13.93
CA PHE A 13 6.00 -11.21 -12.63
C PHE A 13 5.02 -11.11 -11.45
N PHE A 14 3.95 -10.32 -11.62
CA PHE A 14 2.94 -10.08 -10.58
C PHE A 14 1.82 -11.12 -10.59
N SER A 15 1.40 -11.54 -11.78
CA SER A 15 0.28 -12.47 -11.97
C SER A 15 0.68 -13.95 -11.83
N ASN A 16 1.93 -14.31 -12.14
CA ASN A 16 2.47 -15.66 -12.02
C ASN A 16 2.99 -15.93 -10.60
N LYS A 17 2.32 -16.83 -9.87
CA LYS A 17 2.65 -17.19 -8.47
C LYS A 17 4.04 -17.80 -8.31
N ASP A 18 4.57 -18.40 -9.36
CA ASP A 18 5.85 -19.09 -9.29
C ASP A 18 7.04 -18.20 -9.66
N ARG A 19 6.79 -16.99 -10.17
CA ARG A 19 7.84 -16.05 -10.58
C ARG A 19 8.12 -15.05 -9.47
N GLY A 20 7.40 -13.92 -9.43
CA GLY A 20 7.65 -12.87 -8.45
C GLY A 20 7.40 -13.31 -7.01
N ASN A 21 6.31 -14.06 -6.78
CA ASN A 21 5.98 -14.50 -5.43
C ASN A 21 6.98 -15.51 -4.84
N ASN A 22 7.40 -16.52 -5.60
CA ASN A 22 8.41 -17.46 -5.11
C ASN A 22 9.78 -16.80 -4.98
N LEU A 23 10.18 -15.93 -5.92
CA LEU A 23 11.43 -15.20 -5.82
C LEU A 23 11.48 -14.39 -4.50
N ILE A 24 10.49 -13.54 -4.27
CA ILE A 24 10.45 -12.66 -3.08
C ILE A 24 10.37 -13.48 -1.80
N VAL A 25 9.50 -14.50 -1.73
CA VAL A 25 9.33 -15.30 -0.51
C VAL A 25 10.54 -16.17 -0.22
N ASN A 26 11.12 -16.84 -1.23
CA ASN A 26 12.28 -17.72 -1.02
C ASN A 26 13.51 -16.91 -0.62
N VAL A 27 13.78 -15.80 -1.30
CA VAL A 27 14.90 -14.91 -0.96
C VAL A 27 14.72 -14.34 0.45
N SER A 28 13.50 -13.91 0.82
CA SER A 28 13.21 -13.39 2.16
C SER A 28 13.29 -14.45 3.27
N ASN A 29 12.97 -15.70 2.97
CA ASN A 29 13.10 -16.78 3.95
C ASN A 29 14.58 -17.14 4.15
N LEU A 30 15.35 -17.22 3.06
CA LEU A 30 16.80 -17.44 3.12
C LEU A 30 17.50 -16.32 3.91
N SER A 31 17.08 -15.06 3.73
CA SER A 31 17.60 -13.93 4.49
C SER A 31 17.24 -13.98 5.98
N THR A 32 16.12 -14.60 6.33
CA THR A 32 15.73 -14.77 7.74
C THR A 32 16.60 -15.80 8.46
N SER A 33 17.06 -16.83 7.74
CA SER A 33 17.95 -17.87 8.27
C SER A 33 19.44 -17.50 8.23
N ASN A 34 19.82 -16.46 7.49
CA ASN A 34 21.21 -16.09 7.24
C ASN A 34 21.38 -14.58 7.36
N PHE A 35 21.85 -14.12 8.53
CA PHE A 35 21.89 -12.70 8.92
C PHE A 35 22.71 -11.83 7.95
N ASP A 36 23.70 -12.40 7.25
CA ASP A 36 24.56 -11.69 6.30
C ASP A 36 23.91 -11.46 4.91
N PHE A 37 22.70 -11.97 4.67
CA PHE A 37 22.08 -11.99 3.35
C PHE A 37 20.75 -11.25 3.29
N THR A 38 20.77 -9.92 3.15
CA THR A 38 19.57 -9.08 2.94
C THR A 38 19.63 -8.33 1.61
N PRO A 39 19.37 -9.00 0.46
CA PRO A 39 19.32 -8.31 -0.83
C PRO A 39 18.05 -7.43 -0.92
N CYS A 40 18.21 -6.21 -1.43
CA CYS A 40 17.08 -5.36 -1.80
C CYS A 40 16.76 -5.55 -3.29
N PHE A 41 15.47 -5.72 -3.62
CA PHE A 41 14.97 -5.76 -4.99
C PHE A 41 14.18 -4.49 -5.27
N ILE A 42 14.62 -3.71 -6.26
CA ILE A 42 13.98 -2.47 -6.69
C ILE A 42 13.63 -2.63 -8.16
N GLY A 43 12.36 -2.36 -8.49
CA GLY A 43 11.89 -2.50 -9.85
C GLY A 43 10.88 -1.43 -10.26
N THR A 44 10.90 -1.07 -11.54
CA THR A 44 9.90 -0.21 -12.18
C THR A 44 8.93 -1.09 -12.97
N THR A 45 7.68 -0.65 -13.14
CA THR A 45 6.73 -1.34 -14.02
C THR A 45 5.70 -0.35 -14.57
N ASN A 46 5.29 -0.58 -15.82
CA ASN A 46 4.17 0.10 -16.46
C ASN A 46 2.89 -0.76 -16.44
N ALA A 47 2.94 -1.97 -15.84
CA ALA A 47 1.80 -2.87 -15.77
C ALA A 47 0.64 -2.22 -14.99
N LEU A 48 -0.58 -2.40 -15.49
CA LEU A 48 -1.79 -1.93 -14.80
C LEU A 48 -2.13 -2.85 -13.61
N GLU A 49 -1.86 -4.15 -13.73
CA GLU A 49 -2.00 -5.12 -12.66
C GLU A 49 -0.64 -5.51 -12.07
N TYR A 50 -0.23 -4.82 -11.00
CA TYR A 50 1.07 -5.02 -10.34
C TYR A 50 0.97 -5.64 -8.93
N SER A 51 -0.19 -6.17 -8.55
CA SER A 51 -0.43 -6.68 -7.19
C SER A 51 0.11 -8.10 -7.03
N LEU A 52 1.10 -8.28 -6.15
CA LEU A 52 1.61 -9.60 -5.77
C LEU A 52 0.62 -10.36 -4.87
N PRO A 53 0.70 -11.71 -4.84
CA PRO A 53 0.02 -12.54 -3.85
C PRO A 53 0.39 -12.16 -2.40
N GLN A 54 -0.53 -12.39 -1.45
CA GLN A 54 -0.46 -11.91 -0.07
C GLN A 54 0.88 -12.18 0.65
N ARG A 55 1.55 -13.31 0.38
CA ARG A 55 2.84 -13.64 1.01
C ARG A 55 3.96 -12.71 0.54
N ALA A 56 4.08 -12.50 -0.77
CA ALA A 56 5.08 -11.60 -1.34
C ALA A 56 4.68 -10.12 -1.16
N GLN A 57 3.39 -9.81 -1.22
CA GLN A 57 2.87 -8.45 -1.02
C GLN A 57 3.28 -7.85 0.33
N ARG A 58 3.23 -8.63 1.43
CA ARG A 58 3.66 -8.19 2.77
C ARG A 58 5.15 -7.85 2.88
N ARG A 59 5.94 -8.18 1.85
CA ARG A 59 7.40 -7.99 1.76
C ARG A 59 7.77 -7.00 0.64
N SER A 60 6.77 -6.41 -0.01
CA SER A 60 6.93 -5.52 -1.16
C SER A 60 6.35 -4.15 -0.84
N TYR A 61 6.87 -3.13 -1.53
CA TYR A 61 6.42 -1.75 -1.41
C TYR A 61 6.16 -1.23 -2.81
N TYR A 62 5.01 -0.60 -3.02
CA TYR A 62 4.72 0.05 -4.29
C TYR A 62 4.77 1.56 -4.09
N VAL A 63 5.46 2.23 -5.02
CA VAL A 63 5.49 3.68 -5.10
C VAL A 63 4.83 4.04 -6.42
N LYS A 64 3.60 4.51 -6.37
CA LYS A 64 2.88 4.97 -7.55
C LYS A 64 3.32 6.39 -7.89
N ASN A 65 3.81 6.58 -9.11
CA ASN A 65 4.05 7.91 -9.66
C ASN A 65 3.01 8.21 -10.75
N ASP A 66 1.91 8.86 -10.38
CA ASP A 66 0.81 9.25 -11.29
C ASP A 66 0.79 10.74 -11.64
N LYS A 67 1.82 11.47 -11.19
CA LYS A 67 1.98 12.90 -11.48
C LYS A 67 2.54 13.05 -12.89
N VAL A 68 1.69 13.46 -13.82
CA VAL A 68 2.13 13.89 -15.15
C VAL A 68 3.01 15.13 -14.95
N PHE A 69 4.25 15.06 -15.40
CA PHE A 69 5.15 16.21 -15.37
C PHE A 69 4.54 17.36 -16.16
N ASP A 70 4.48 18.54 -15.53
CA ASP A 70 4.13 19.78 -16.21
C ASP A 70 5.08 19.97 -17.39
N THR A 71 4.51 20.17 -18.58
CA THR A 71 5.25 20.20 -19.85
C THR A 71 6.19 21.41 -19.95
N GLU A 72 5.85 22.52 -19.29
CA GLU A 72 6.71 23.70 -19.19
C GLU A 72 7.87 23.46 -18.22
N LEU A 73 7.58 22.83 -17.08
CA LEU A 73 8.61 22.45 -16.11
C LEU A 73 9.51 21.35 -16.65
N LYS A 74 9.02 20.46 -17.53
CA LYS A 74 9.80 19.37 -18.12
C LYS A 74 11.07 19.86 -18.81
N LYS A 75 11.00 20.97 -19.57
CA LYS A 75 12.20 21.55 -20.21
C LYS A 75 13.20 22.10 -19.18
N LYS A 76 12.70 22.75 -18.12
CA LYS A 76 13.53 23.24 -17.01
C LYS A 76 14.14 22.09 -16.21
N SER A 77 13.39 21.02 -15.99
CA SER A 77 13.82 19.81 -15.30
C SER A 77 14.87 19.05 -16.08
N VAL A 78 14.75 18.95 -17.42
CA VAL A 78 15.80 18.32 -18.25
C VAL A 78 17.10 19.11 -18.12
N LYS A 79 17.05 20.44 -18.20
CA LYS A 79 18.24 21.28 -18.04
C LYS A 79 18.87 21.11 -16.65
N ALA A 80 18.07 21.22 -15.58
CA ALA A 80 18.53 21.02 -14.22
C ALA A 80 19.08 19.60 -13.98
N TYR A 81 18.44 18.57 -14.56
CA TYR A 81 18.93 17.20 -14.52
C TYR A 81 20.29 17.07 -15.20
N THR A 82 20.48 17.64 -16.39
CA THR A 82 21.77 17.62 -17.09
C THR A 82 22.84 18.35 -16.27
N GLU A 83 22.55 19.53 -15.73
CA GLU A 83 23.45 20.28 -14.87
C GLU A 83 23.88 19.46 -13.64
N VAL A 84 22.93 18.76 -12.99
CA VAL A 84 23.22 17.85 -11.87
C VAL A 84 23.99 16.61 -12.32
N PHE A 85 23.63 16.00 -13.45
CA PHE A 85 24.26 14.80 -13.97
C PHE A 85 25.72 15.03 -14.38
N GLU A 86 26.06 16.22 -14.85
CA GLU A 86 27.44 16.57 -15.21
C GLU A 86 28.35 16.74 -13.98
N ILE A 87 27.79 17.07 -12.82
CA ILE A 87 28.55 17.29 -11.58
C ILE A 87 28.42 16.15 -10.58
N ILE A 88 27.45 15.25 -10.75
CA ILE A 88 27.24 14.13 -9.83
C ILE A 88 28.38 13.13 -9.97
N ASN A 89 28.85 12.65 -8.83
CA ASN A 89 29.80 11.55 -8.74
C ASN A 89 29.26 10.52 -7.75
N ASP A 90 29.99 9.43 -7.58
CA ASP A 90 29.60 8.34 -6.68
C ASP A 90 30.06 8.56 -5.23
N THR A 91 30.67 9.68 -4.89
CA THR A 91 31.24 9.93 -3.55
C THR A 91 30.17 9.82 -2.45
N LEU A 92 29.00 10.43 -2.65
CA LEU A 92 27.90 10.34 -1.67
C LEU A 92 27.38 8.90 -1.55
N PHE A 93 27.32 8.16 -2.66
CA PHE A 93 26.88 6.77 -2.66
C PHE A 93 27.90 5.86 -1.95
N GLN A 94 29.19 6.05 -2.20
CA GLN A 94 30.27 5.32 -1.51
C GLN A 94 30.24 5.57 -0.01
N ASP A 95 30.12 6.84 0.41
CA ASP A 95 30.00 7.21 1.82
C ASP A 95 28.75 6.57 2.46
N PHE A 96 27.62 6.57 1.74
CA PHE A 96 26.40 5.91 2.21
C PHE A 96 26.62 4.41 2.43
N VAL A 97 27.28 3.74 1.49
CA VAL A 97 27.61 2.30 1.61
C VAL A 97 28.51 2.04 2.82
N ILE A 98 29.48 2.91 3.09
CA ILE A 98 30.38 2.79 4.25
C ILE A 98 29.59 2.96 5.55
N ARG A 99 28.82 4.05 5.70
CA ARG A 99 27.98 4.27 6.90
C ARG A 99 26.99 3.14 7.11
N PHE A 100 26.37 2.65 6.05
CA PHE A 100 25.44 1.54 6.14
C PHE A 100 26.16 0.23 6.54
N ALA A 101 27.36 -0.01 6.03
CA ALA A 101 28.20 -1.15 6.44
C ALA A 101 28.61 -1.06 7.91
N GLU A 102 28.90 0.13 8.43
CA GLU A 102 29.17 0.36 9.85
C GLU A 102 27.94 0.04 10.71
N LYS A 103 26.73 0.46 10.28
CA LYS A 103 25.49 0.04 10.96
C LYS A 103 25.35 -1.49 10.96
N LEU A 104 25.60 -2.15 9.83
CA LEU A 104 25.54 -3.62 9.70
C LEU A 104 26.52 -4.37 10.60
N ALA A 105 27.69 -3.79 10.84
CA ALA A 105 28.72 -4.39 11.69
C ALA A 105 28.47 -4.20 13.19
N ASP A 106 27.50 -3.36 13.59
CA ASP A 106 27.14 -3.16 14.98
C ASP A 106 26.14 -4.22 15.47
N ASP A 107 26.66 -5.23 16.15
CA ASP A 107 25.87 -6.32 16.75
C ASP A 107 24.85 -5.84 17.80
N ASN A 108 25.03 -4.63 18.35
CA ASN A 108 24.11 -4.06 19.35
C ASN A 108 23.00 -3.23 18.71
N LEU A 109 23.05 -3.01 17.40
CA LEU A 109 22.08 -2.19 16.69
C LEU A 109 20.74 -2.93 16.60
N SER A 110 19.67 -2.27 17.08
CA SER A 110 18.32 -2.82 16.90
C SER A 110 17.86 -2.68 15.45
N TRP A 111 17.83 -3.79 14.72
CA TRP A 111 17.31 -3.86 13.35
C TRP A 111 15.79 -3.89 13.26
N LYS A 112 15.12 -4.24 14.36
CA LYS A 112 13.66 -4.38 14.41
C LYS A 112 13.01 -3.04 14.70
N ASN A 113 13.12 -2.12 13.75
CA ASN A 113 12.39 -0.86 13.77
C ASN A 113 11.00 -1.09 13.18
N TYR A 114 9.97 -0.82 13.97
CA TYR A 114 8.58 -0.91 13.52
C TYR A 114 8.03 0.50 13.33
N SER A 115 7.27 0.72 12.26
CA SER A 115 6.65 2.02 12.04
C SER A 115 5.64 2.34 13.14
N LEU A 116 5.86 3.46 13.84
CA LEU A 116 5.00 4.00 14.91
C LEU A 116 3.56 4.27 14.44
N HIS A 117 3.37 4.47 13.13
CA HIS A 117 2.06 4.79 12.54
C HIS A 117 1.41 3.61 11.80
N SER A 118 2.10 2.47 11.67
CA SER A 118 1.51 1.31 11.01
C SER A 118 0.74 0.47 12.02
N SER A 119 -0.59 0.44 11.90
CA SER A 119 -1.43 -0.57 12.56
C SER A 119 -1.12 -2.00 12.10
N THR A 120 -0.15 -2.17 11.20
CA THR A 120 0.22 -3.43 10.56
C THR A 120 1.34 -4.17 11.28
N GLY A 121 2.08 -3.51 12.19
CA GLY A 121 3.22 -4.12 12.90
C GLY A 121 4.35 -4.55 11.97
N LEU A 122 4.53 -3.86 10.84
CA LEU A 122 5.50 -4.24 9.82
C LEU A 122 6.85 -3.58 10.09
N ILE A 123 7.92 -4.33 9.78
CA ILE A 123 9.30 -3.87 9.90
C ILE A 123 9.57 -2.76 8.89
N ASP A 124 10.21 -1.71 9.35
CA ASP A 124 10.67 -0.56 8.59
C ASP A 124 12.14 -0.74 8.20
N PHE A 125 12.33 -1.52 7.13
CA PHE A 125 13.65 -1.86 6.58
C PHE A 125 14.44 -0.66 6.03
N LEU A 126 13.78 0.50 5.80
CA LEU A 126 14.43 1.74 5.35
C LEU A 126 14.81 2.68 6.49
N TYR A 127 14.54 2.29 7.75
CA TYR A 127 14.80 3.13 8.92
C TYR A 127 16.24 3.63 8.96
N TRP A 128 17.21 2.72 8.95
CA TRP A 128 18.62 3.10 9.08
C TRP A 128 19.15 3.88 7.87
N SER A 129 18.60 3.63 6.67
CA SER A 129 18.90 4.46 5.51
C SER A 129 18.42 5.90 5.73
N ARG A 130 17.20 6.09 6.26
CA ARG A 130 16.68 7.43 6.56
C ARG A 130 17.50 8.16 7.62
N GLU A 131 17.98 7.46 8.66
CA GLU A 131 18.85 8.07 9.66
C GLU A 131 20.16 8.58 9.03
N ILE A 132 20.78 7.81 8.11
CA ILE A 132 21.96 8.27 7.37
C ILE A 132 21.65 9.50 6.51
N PHE A 133 20.49 9.55 5.85
CA PHE A 133 20.09 10.74 5.08
C PHE A 133 19.87 11.97 5.97
N LYS A 134 19.34 11.81 7.19
CA LYS A 134 19.23 12.92 8.16
C LYS A 134 20.61 13.46 8.53
N GLU A 135 21.59 12.58 8.77
CA GLU A 135 22.99 12.98 9.00
C GLU A 135 23.54 13.77 7.81
N TYR A 136 23.22 13.40 6.57
CA TYR A 136 23.64 14.18 5.39
C TYR A 136 23.05 15.58 5.33
N PHE A 137 21.77 15.73 5.63
CA PHE A 137 21.14 17.05 5.70
C PHE A 137 21.81 17.93 6.76
N GLU A 138 22.12 17.37 7.93
CA GLU A 138 22.83 18.06 9.00
C GLU A 138 24.25 18.47 8.59
N ILE A 139 25.05 17.55 8.03
CA ILE A 139 26.42 17.82 7.55
C ILE A 139 26.42 18.90 6.48
N ALA A 140 25.46 18.84 5.55
CA ALA A 140 25.32 19.80 4.48
C ALA A 140 24.72 21.15 4.93
N GLN A 141 24.26 21.24 6.18
CA GLN A 141 23.52 22.39 6.71
C GLN A 141 22.28 22.74 5.86
N ILE A 142 21.63 21.72 5.32
CA ILE A 142 20.41 21.84 4.53
C ILE A 142 19.24 21.47 5.43
N GLU A 143 18.22 22.32 5.47
CA GLU A 143 16.99 22.01 6.19
C GLU A 143 16.33 20.77 5.58
N MET A 144 15.92 19.84 6.46
CA MET A 144 15.25 18.61 6.02
C MET A 144 13.97 18.98 5.28
N PRO A 145 13.78 18.53 4.02
CA PRO A 145 12.60 18.89 3.26
C PRO A 145 11.32 18.36 3.90
N ALA A 146 10.23 19.14 3.84
CA ALA A 146 8.92 18.73 4.38
C ALA A 146 8.34 17.45 3.75
N TRP A 147 8.85 17.04 2.58
CA TRP A 147 8.46 15.82 1.88
C TRP A 147 9.37 14.62 2.21
N PHE A 148 10.42 14.79 3.02
CA PHE A 148 11.28 13.69 3.42
C PHE A 148 10.49 12.69 4.28
N PRO A 149 10.50 11.39 3.94
CA PRO A 149 9.70 10.41 4.67
C PRO A 149 10.29 10.17 6.06
N GLU A 150 9.54 10.45 7.12
CA GLU A 150 9.99 10.17 8.50
C GLU A 150 9.69 8.73 8.94
N THR A 151 8.73 8.07 8.29
CA THR A 151 8.29 6.71 8.60
C THR A 151 8.04 5.88 7.34
N ARG A 152 7.98 4.55 7.47
CA ARG A 152 7.49 3.63 6.44
C ARG A 152 6.23 4.16 5.75
N TYR A 153 6.30 4.32 4.43
CA TYR A 153 5.12 4.55 3.59
C TYR A 153 4.30 3.25 3.52
N ASP A 154 3.00 3.33 3.83
CA ASP A 154 2.07 2.20 3.79
C ASP A 154 0.93 2.50 2.82
N ASP A 155 1.14 2.18 1.54
CA ASP A 155 0.16 2.34 0.48
C ASP A 155 -0.90 1.24 0.47
N THR A 156 -0.79 0.23 1.35
CA THR A 156 -1.74 -0.87 1.44
C THR A 156 -3.16 -0.35 1.66
N VAL A 157 -3.32 0.65 2.53
CA VAL A 157 -4.62 1.25 2.83
C VAL A 157 -5.16 1.99 1.62
N GLU A 158 -4.34 2.81 0.95
CA GLU A 158 -4.73 3.59 -0.23
C GLU A 158 -5.12 2.68 -1.40
N ASN A 159 -4.34 1.62 -1.65
CA ASN A 159 -4.62 0.62 -2.67
C ASN A 159 -5.93 -0.14 -2.36
N ASN A 160 -6.15 -0.54 -1.10
CA ASN A 160 -7.37 -1.22 -0.68
C ASN A 160 -8.60 -0.31 -0.80
N GLN A 161 -8.49 0.97 -0.43
CA GLN A 161 -9.52 1.97 -0.64
C GLN A 161 -9.83 2.16 -2.12
N SER A 162 -8.80 2.28 -2.97
CA SER A 162 -8.97 2.44 -4.42
C SER A 162 -9.66 1.22 -5.05
N LEU A 163 -9.27 0.00 -4.63
CA LEU A 163 -9.88 -1.25 -5.07
C LEU A 163 -11.38 -1.28 -4.78
N TRP A 164 -11.77 -0.96 -3.53
CA TRP A 164 -13.18 -0.94 -3.13
C TRP A 164 -13.96 0.24 -3.73
N ARG A 165 -13.32 1.40 -3.90
CA ARG A 165 -13.91 2.57 -4.58
C ARG A 165 -14.30 2.22 -6.01
N LYS A 166 -13.38 1.66 -6.79
CA LYS A 166 -13.63 1.26 -8.18
C LYS A 166 -14.76 0.24 -8.30
N LEU A 167 -14.79 -0.76 -7.41
CA LEU A 167 -15.86 -1.75 -7.38
C LEU A 167 -17.22 -1.10 -7.08
N TYR A 168 -17.26 -0.19 -6.10
CA TYR A 168 -18.50 0.52 -5.79
C TYR A 168 -18.95 1.41 -6.95
N GLU A 169 -18.08 2.22 -7.52
CA GLU A 169 -18.42 3.13 -8.62
C GLU A 169 -18.94 2.36 -9.85
N TYR A 170 -18.30 1.24 -10.19
CA TYR A 170 -18.67 0.42 -11.34
C TYR A 170 -19.92 -0.46 -11.09
N ASN A 171 -20.03 -1.08 -9.91
CA ASN A 171 -21.09 -2.05 -9.56
C ASN A 171 -21.95 -1.61 -8.37
N HIS A 172 -22.22 -0.32 -8.19
CA HIS A 172 -23.01 0.17 -7.03
C HIS A 172 -24.37 -0.53 -6.87
N GLN A 173 -24.98 -1.00 -7.97
CA GLN A 173 -26.25 -1.72 -7.95
C GLN A 173 -26.19 -3.08 -7.23
N ASP A 174 -25.00 -3.68 -7.14
CA ASP A 174 -24.78 -4.96 -6.45
C ASP A 174 -24.69 -4.79 -4.92
N PHE A 175 -24.53 -3.55 -4.43
CA PHE A 175 -24.55 -3.21 -3.02
C PHE A 175 -26.00 -3.02 -2.55
N LYS A 176 -26.64 -4.09 -2.10
CA LYS A 176 -28.06 -4.06 -1.69
C LYS A 176 -28.22 -3.42 -0.32
N VAL A 177 -29.02 -2.36 -0.23
CA VAL A 177 -29.22 -1.61 1.02
C VAL A 177 -30.14 -2.37 1.97
N GLN A 178 -29.68 -2.63 3.19
CA GLN A 178 -30.51 -3.04 4.32
C GLN A 178 -30.71 -1.86 5.28
N LYS A 179 -31.78 -1.10 5.07
CA LYS A 179 -32.05 0.17 5.78
C LYS A 179 -32.12 0.05 7.30
N GLU A 180 -32.71 -1.04 7.80
CA GLU A 180 -32.89 -1.26 9.25
C GLU A 180 -31.56 -1.38 10.01
N LYS A 181 -30.53 -1.94 9.35
CA LYS A 181 -29.20 -2.14 9.94
C LYS A 181 -28.20 -1.06 9.53
N GLY A 182 -28.52 -0.25 8.52
CA GLY A 182 -27.58 0.73 7.95
C GLY A 182 -26.37 0.08 7.27
N VAL A 183 -26.56 -1.10 6.66
CA VAL A 183 -25.51 -1.87 5.98
C VAL A 183 -25.84 -2.12 4.50
N TYR A 184 -24.80 -2.30 3.69
CA TYR A 184 -24.89 -2.96 2.39
C TYR A 184 -24.73 -4.47 2.56
N LEU A 185 -25.55 -5.23 1.84
CA LEU A 185 -25.35 -6.64 1.57
C LEU A 185 -24.66 -6.78 0.21
N PHE A 186 -23.47 -7.36 0.21
CA PHE A 186 -22.70 -7.58 -1.01
C PHE A 186 -22.33 -9.05 -1.15
N LYS A 187 -22.64 -9.66 -2.29
CA LYS A 187 -22.33 -11.06 -2.58
C LYS A 187 -20.92 -11.18 -3.14
N LEU A 188 -19.94 -11.43 -2.27
CA LEU A 188 -18.51 -11.50 -2.64
C LEU A 188 -18.22 -12.52 -3.73
N LYS A 189 -18.86 -13.70 -3.69
CA LYS A 189 -18.62 -14.75 -4.69
C LYS A 189 -19.09 -14.39 -6.09
N SER A 190 -19.92 -13.35 -6.26
CA SER A 190 -20.28 -12.86 -7.59
C SER A 190 -19.08 -12.28 -8.35
N LEU A 191 -18.01 -11.91 -7.64
CA LEU A 191 -16.75 -11.44 -8.21
C LEU A 191 -15.90 -12.57 -8.80
N ASP A 192 -16.19 -13.82 -8.44
CA ASP A 192 -15.44 -14.96 -8.92
C ASP A 192 -16.04 -15.37 -10.28
N SER A 193 -15.41 -14.94 -11.38
CA SER A 193 -15.85 -15.33 -12.73
C SER A 193 -15.81 -16.86 -12.92
N GLU A 194 -16.77 -17.38 -13.70
CA GLU A 194 -16.74 -18.76 -14.23
C GLU A 194 -15.51 -18.96 -15.13
N GLU A 195 -15.11 -17.91 -15.87
CA GLU A 195 -13.81 -17.79 -16.53
C GLU A 195 -12.73 -17.40 -15.51
N GLY A 196 -12.47 -18.28 -14.56
CA GLY A 196 -11.18 -18.24 -13.89
C GLY A 196 -10.13 -18.61 -14.90
N GLN A 197 -9.42 -17.63 -15.47
CA GLN A 197 -8.23 -17.88 -16.28
C GLN A 197 -7.37 -18.94 -15.57
N SER A 198 -7.34 -20.12 -16.17
CA SER A 198 -6.69 -21.30 -15.64
C SER A 198 -5.19 -21.12 -15.82
N ASN A 199 -4.52 -20.48 -14.87
CA ASN A 199 -3.07 -20.62 -14.76
C ASN A 199 -2.79 -22.02 -14.19
N ARG A 200 -2.05 -22.81 -14.97
CA ARG A 200 -1.87 -24.27 -14.87
C ARG A 200 -1.30 -24.81 -13.56
N PHE A 201 -1.07 -23.99 -12.53
CA PHE A 201 -0.46 -24.43 -11.27
C PHE A 201 -1.05 -23.72 -10.04
N GLY A 202 -1.67 -24.51 -9.16
CA GLY A 202 -1.79 -24.30 -7.70
C GLY A 202 -2.53 -23.06 -7.15
N THR A 203 -3.66 -23.30 -6.47
CA THR A 203 -4.34 -22.44 -5.48
C THR A 203 -4.80 -21.04 -5.93
N LYS A 204 -5.89 -20.96 -6.71
CA LYS A 204 -6.59 -19.74 -7.14
C LYS A 204 -6.88 -18.82 -5.93
N ILE A 205 -6.25 -17.64 -5.84
CA ILE A 205 -6.75 -16.59 -4.94
C ILE A 205 -7.94 -16.00 -5.66
N LEU A 206 -9.13 -16.34 -5.18
CA LEU A 206 -10.38 -15.87 -5.74
C LEU A 206 -10.48 -14.34 -5.54
N PRO A 207 -10.96 -13.58 -6.54
CA PRO A 207 -11.27 -12.16 -6.37
C PRO A 207 -12.02 -11.87 -5.07
N SER A 208 -13.01 -12.69 -4.72
CA SER A 208 -13.75 -12.61 -3.45
C SER A 208 -12.84 -12.56 -2.22
N THR A 209 -11.78 -13.37 -2.18
CA THR A 209 -10.81 -13.41 -1.07
C THR A 209 -9.93 -12.16 -1.04
N LYS A 210 -9.54 -11.64 -2.22
CA LYS A 210 -8.78 -10.38 -2.35
C LYS A 210 -9.58 -9.21 -1.79
N TYR A 211 -10.83 -9.06 -2.21
CA TYR A 211 -11.72 -7.99 -1.75
C TYR A 211 -12.01 -8.10 -0.24
N LEU A 212 -12.30 -9.31 0.26
CA LEU A 212 -12.56 -9.54 1.68
C LEU A 212 -11.37 -9.12 2.58
N ASN A 213 -10.15 -9.43 2.15
CA ASN A 213 -8.93 -9.06 2.89
C ASN A 213 -8.62 -7.57 2.80
N ALA A 214 -8.97 -6.93 1.67
CA ALA A 214 -8.77 -5.49 1.48
C ALA A 214 -9.75 -4.63 2.30
N LEU A 215 -10.94 -5.15 2.61
CA LEU A 215 -11.96 -4.39 3.32
C LEU A 215 -11.54 -4.09 4.77
N SER A 216 -11.53 -2.81 5.12
CA SER A 216 -11.24 -2.33 6.49
C SER A 216 -12.18 -2.97 7.52
N GLN A 217 -11.63 -3.35 8.67
CA GLN A 217 -12.40 -3.92 9.78
C GLN A 217 -13.46 -2.94 10.31
N LYS A 218 -13.20 -1.63 10.22
CA LYS A 218 -14.18 -0.59 10.62
C LYS A 218 -15.44 -0.63 9.75
N CYS A 219 -15.31 -1.07 8.50
CA CYS A 219 -16.42 -1.18 7.56
C CYS A 219 -17.19 -2.50 7.68
N LYS A 220 -16.64 -3.51 8.38
CA LYS A 220 -17.26 -4.82 8.54
C LYS A 220 -18.28 -4.81 9.67
N ASN A 221 -19.38 -5.54 9.49
CA ASN A 221 -20.27 -5.94 10.58
C ASN A 221 -19.87 -7.32 11.15
N ASP A 222 -20.28 -7.62 12.39
CA ASP A 222 -19.82 -8.80 13.13
C ASP A 222 -20.28 -10.15 12.53
N ASN A 223 -21.33 -10.14 11.69
CA ASN A 223 -21.95 -11.34 11.08
C ASN A 223 -21.61 -11.52 9.60
N ASN A 224 -20.33 -11.55 9.25
CA ASN A 224 -19.90 -11.79 7.87
C ASN A 224 -19.80 -13.30 7.57
N SER A 225 -20.80 -13.83 6.87
CA SER A 225 -20.69 -15.12 6.17
C SER A 225 -19.70 -14.99 4.99
N SER A 226 -19.08 -16.09 4.56
CA SER A 226 -18.07 -16.06 3.46
C SER A 226 -18.66 -15.76 2.08
N ASP A 227 -19.98 -15.75 1.93
CA ASP A 227 -20.66 -15.53 0.64
C ASP A 227 -21.24 -14.12 0.54
N ILE A 228 -22.02 -13.71 1.55
CA ILE A 228 -22.60 -12.37 1.66
C ILE A 228 -22.00 -11.68 2.87
N ILE A 229 -21.44 -10.49 2.64
CA ILE A 229 -20.89 -9.63 3.68
C ILE A 229 -21.82 -8.45 3.95
N GLU A 230 -21.85 -8.05 5.21
CA GLU A 230 -22.50 -6.84 5.71
C GLU A 230 -21.45 -5.73 5.86
N ILE A 231 -21.61 -4.67 5.07
CA ILE A 231 -20.70 -3.52 5.03
C ILE A 231 -21.43 -2.31 5.62
N LYS A 232 -20.91 -1.69 6.68
CA LYS A 232 -21.51 -0.50 7.31
C LYS A 232 -21.44 0.68 6.35
N ILE A 233 -22.60 1.24 5.98
CA ILE A 233 -22.73 2.19 4.87
C ILE A 233 -21.91 3.47 5.13
N LYS A 234 -22.03 4.09 6.30
CA LYS A 234 -21.35 5.36 6.59
C LYS A 234 -19.84 5.19 6.62
N GLU A 235 -19.37 4.22 7.40
CA GLU A 235 -17.96 3.91 7.59
C GLU A 235 -17.29 3.49 6.28
N PHE A 236 -18.02 2.80 5.39
CA PHE A 236 -17.52 2.44 4.08
C PHE A 236 -17.35 3.66 3.18
N HIS A 237 -18.36 4.53 3.07
CA HIS A 237 -18.31 5.75 2.27
C HIS A 237 -17.21 6.72 2.72
N ASP A 238 -17.10 6.93 4.04
CA ASP A 238 -16.03 7.73 4.64
C ASP A 238 -14.66 7.12 4.33
N TRP A 239 -14.53 5.79 4.41
CA TRP A 239 -13.28 5.10 4.16
C TRP A 239 -12.86 5.10 2.69
N ILE A 240 -13.78 4.89 1.75
CA ILE A 240 -13.49 4.93 0.30
C ILE A 240 -13.49 6.37 -0.24
N GLY A 241 -13.86 7.38 0.54
CA GLY A 241 -13.89 8.79 0.11
C GLY A 241 -14.91 9.08 -0.98
N VAL A 242 -16.06 8.40 -0.96
CA VAL A 242 -17.19 8.61 -1.90
C VAL A 242 -18.37 9.15 -1.10
N PRO A 243 -19.04 10.25 -1.53
CA PRO A 243 -20.16 10.80 -0.78
C PRO A 243 -21.31 9.81 -0.66
N LEU A 244 -22.02 9.86 0.47
CA LEU A 244 -23.23 9.06 0.68
C LEU A 244 -24.30 9.44 -0.34
N PRO A 245 -24.98 8.46 -0.98
CA PRO A 245 -26.13 8.75 -1.81
C PRO A 245 -27.21 9.49 -1.01
N LYS A 246 -27.79 10.55 -1.59
CA LYS A 246 -28.82 11.39 -0.93
C LYS A 246 -30.03 10.60 -0.43
N GLU A 247 -30.31 9.46 -1.04
CA GLU A 247 -31.39 8.53 -0.67
C GLU A 247 -31.12 7.78 0.64
N LEU A 248 -29.85 7.73 1.07
CA LEU A 248 -29.36 7.07 2.28
C LEU A 248 -28.95 8.08 3.35
N GLU A 249 -28.90 9.37 3.02
CA GLU A 249 -28.81 10.43 4.02
C GLU A 249 -30.04 10.36 4.93
N HIS A 250 -29.80 10.17 6.23
CA HIS A 250 -30.86 10.29 7.23
C HIS A 250 -31.48 11.67 7.09
N LYS A 251 -32.74 11.73 6.61
CA LYS A 251 -33.58 12.91 6.81
C LYS A 251 -33.67 13.11 8.32
N LYS A 252 -32.95 14.11 8.85
CA LYS A 252 -33.12 14.55 10.24
C LYS A 252 -34.61 14.82 10.42
N THR A 253 -35.29 13.91 11.09
CA THR A 253 -36.72 14.06 11.33
C THR A 253 -36.84 14.93 12.57
N ILE A 254 -37.87 15.79 12.63
CA ILE A 254 -38.10 16.73 13.75
C ILE A 254 -38.02 16.03 15.14
N LEU A 255 -38.31 14.73 15.20
CA LEU A 255 -38.15 13.86 16.38
C LEU A 255 -36.71 13.77 16.93
N ASP A 256 -35.68 13.83 16.10
CA ASP A 256 -34.27 13.82 16.55
C ASP A 256 -33.90 15.12 17.29
N PHE A 257 -34.55 16.22 16.93
CA PHE A 257 -34.41 17.51 17.61
C PHE A 257 -35.03 17.47 19.02
N PHE A 258 -36.10 16.69 19.22
CA PHE A 258 -36.75 16.55 20.52
C PHE A 258 -36.05 15.56 21.46
N LYS A 259 -35.33 14.56 20.93
CA LYS A 259 -34.49 13.68 21.78
C LYS A 259 -33.32 14.44 22.42
N LYS A 260 -32.71 15.39 21.70
CA LYS A 260 -31.60 16.21 22.24
C LYS A 260 -32.03 17.16 23.38
N LYS A 261 -33.29 17.60 23.40
CA LYS A 261 -33.83 18.46 24.47
C LYS A 261 -34.25 17.72 25.74
N LYS A 262 -34.39 16.40 25.73
CA LYS A 262 -34.76 15.61 26.93
C LYS A 262 -33.54 15.13 27.74
N SER A 263 -32.34 15.21 27.17
CA SER A 263 -31.08 14.87 27.87
C SER A 263 -30.40 16.05 28.56
N GLU A 264 -30.98 17.25 28.46
CA GLU A 264 -30.57 18.44 29.22
C GLU A 264 -31.67 18.77 30.24
N LYS A 265 -31.76 17.96 31.31
CA LYS A 265 -32.42 18.29 32.57
C LYS A 265 -31.94 17.38 33.68
#